data_AF-K3YHG1-F1
#
_entry.id   AF-K3YHG1-F1
#
_cell.length_a   1.000
_cell.length_b   1.000
_cell.length_c   1.000
_cell.angle_alpha   90.00
_cell.angle_beta   90.00
_cell.angle_gamma   90.00
#
_symmetry.space_group_name_H-M   'P 1'
#
loop_
_entity.id
_entity.type
_entity.pdbx_description
1 polymer ?
#
loop_
_entity_poly.entity_id
_entity_poly.type
_entity_poly.pdbx_seq_one_letter_code
_entity_poly.pdbx_strand_id
1 'polypeptide(L)'
;MATGGEEKRAALLRQITEEGGFAFVASAEKAAAGDVRAAEAAREMAWEQLHSAPRDEVGAAWRDAYALACLHVAALRAAGGNGGDLRAALRALDMGLIMGGGLLRAELEDAIARVVADRSGGEAEAVTGGNVERWKEGIAGDRDPADVLKLLPVKALSCKQIERRSCISLEAFIRDYFICESPVILSGCIDHWPARTKWKDINYLERIAGDRTIPVEVGKNHACTEWKQELITFSQFLERMWSSDSANLAYVARHPLFDQIKELREDITVPEYCCAGGGELQSPNAWFSPHGTVTPLHHDPHHNLFAQVLGRKYFRLYPASVSVDLYPHTEAKLSNTSQVDLDSIDEKEFPKTADLEFVDGILEEGDLLYIPPKWWHYMSYGADHLFYLAVDLAFVIIDDKALTANHTVHIKYSKHFLEESVTIIWFWMPCMFIWDSQKHLRGRRGMLHIQVCSPSNIVFFLQPSTLKPLIRK
;
A
#
# COMPACT_ATOMS: atom_id res chain seq x y z
N MET A 1 4.12 -0.39 32.48
CA MET A 1 3.90 0.12 31.11
C MET A 1 3.42 1.58 31.09
N ALA A 2 2.72 2.09 32.12
CA ALA A 2 2.26 3.49 32.16
C ALA A 2 3.37 4.56 32.14
N THR A 3 4.55 4.28 32.73
CA THR A 3 5.63 5.27 32.90
C THR A 3 6.29 5.73 31.60
N GLY A 4 6.30 4.89 30.56
CA GLY A 4 6.96 5.23 29.29
C GLY A 4 6.17 6.18 28.39
N GLY A 5 4.83 6.18 28.49
CA GLY A 5 3.98 7.07 27.67
C GLY A 5 4.00 8.51 28.16
N GLU A 6 3.98 8.71 29.47
CA GLU A 6 4.06 10.04 30.09
C GLU A 6 5.42 10.69 29.83
N GLU A 7 6.51 9.93 29.92
CA GLU A 7 7.86 10.42 29.63
C GLU A 7 8.00 10.88 28.17
N LYS A 8 7.46 10.12 27.21
CA LYS A 8 7.44 10.51 25.79
C LYS A 8 6.68 11.83 25.56
N ARG A 9 5.50 11.98 26.17
CA ARG A 9 4.69 13.21 26.06
C ARG A 9 5.41 14.40 26.70
N ALA A 10 6.04 14.22 27.85
CA ALA A 10 6.82 15.27 28.50
C ALA A 10 8.04 15.68 27.65
N ALA A 11 8.73 14.72 27.03
CA ALA A 11 9.83 15.00 26.11
C ALA A 11 9.36 15.79 24.88
N LEU A 12 8.23 15.39 24.27
CA LEU A 12 7.61 16.11 23.17
C LEU A 12 7.26 17.55 23.53
N LEU A 13 6.60 17.79 24.67
CA LEU A 13 6.22 19.13 25.11
C LEU A 13 7.45 20.03 25.38
N ARG A 14 8.54 19.47 25.92
CA ARG A 14 9.81 20.20 26.04
C ARG A 14 10.38 20.59 24.68
N GLN A 15 10.40 19.67 23.72
CA GLN A 15 10.87 19.97 22.36
C GLN A 15 10.01 21.05 21.69
N ILE A 16 8.68 20.96 21.78
CA ILE A 16 7.79 22.00 21.25
C ILE A 16 8.03 23.36 21.93
N THR A 17 8.34 23.37 23.23
CA THR A 17 8.72 24.59 23.97
C THR A 17 9.99 25.20 23.39
N GLU A 18 11.01 24.39 23.12
CA GLU A 18 12.28 24.82 22.51
C GLU A 18 12.08 25.39 21.09
N GLU A 19 11.10 24.86 20.35
CA GLU A 19 10.67 25.36 19.04
C GLU A 19 9.73 26.59 19.13
N GLY A 20 9.50 27.15 20.33
CA GLY A 20 8.70 28.37 20.55
C GLY A 20 7.20 28.14 20.73
N GLY A 21 6.75 26.89 20.83
CA GLY A 21 5.34 26.49 20.95
C GLY A 21 4.72 26.64 22.35
N PHE A 22 5.09 27.67 23.12
CA PHE A 22 4.63 27.87 24.51
C PHE A 22 3.09 27.87 24.66
N ALA A 23 2.39 28.51 23.71
CA ALA A 23 0.93 28.57 23.71
C ALA A 23 0.29 27.19 23.47
N PHE A 24 0.90 26.39 22.57
CA PHE A 24 0.51 25.00 22.34
C PHE A 24 0.66 24.19 23.63
N VAL A 25 1.82 24.25 24.28
CA VAL A 25 2.11 23.47 25.49
C VAL A 25 1.14 23.80 26.61
N ALA A 26 0.90 25.08 26.88
CA ALA A 26 -0.06 25.51 27.90
C ALA A 26 -1.50 25.04 27.58
N SER A 27 -1.87 24.97 26.30
CA SER A 27 -3.19 24.47 25.88
C SER A 27 -3.27 22.95 25.98
N ALA A 28 -2.21 22.22 25.63
CA ALA A 28 -2.12 20.77 25.76
C ALA A 28 -2.19 20.32 27.23
N GLU A 29 -1.55 21.04 28.15
CA GLU A 29 -1.63 20.76 29.60
C GLU A 29 -3.05 20.95 30.14
N LYS A 30 -3.74 22.02 29.74
CA LYS A 30 -5.15 22.25 30.10
C LYS A 30 -6.08 21.21 29.47
N ALA A 31 -5.80 20.80 28.23
CA ALA A 31 -6.51 19.74 27.54
C ALA A 31 -6.38 18.39 28.29
N ALA A 32 -5.17 18.07 28.76
CA ALA A 32 -4.93 16.90 29.60
C ALA A 32 -5.70 16.97 30.93
N ALA A 33 -5.97 18.17 31.45
CA ALA A 33 -6.79 18.41 32.63
C ALA A 33 -8.32 18.44 32.36
N GLY A 34 -8.76 18.20 31.12
CA GLY A 34 -10.18 18.10 30.77
C GLY A 34 -10.78 19.31 30.05
N ASP A 35 -9.98 20.32 29.69
CA ASP A 35 -10.49 21.52 29.02
C ASP A 35 -10.67 21.29 27.51
N VAL A 36 -11.94 21.15 27.08
CA VAL A 36 -12.34 20.94 25.68
C VAL A 36 -11.88 22.09 24.77
N ARG A 37 -11.96 23.34 25.24
CA ARG A 37 -11.59 24.50 24.43
C ARG A 37 -10.08 24.54 24.24
N ALA A 38 -9.33 24.19 25.27
CA ALA A 38 -7.87 24.10 25.18
C ALA A 38 -7.42 22.95 24.25
N ALA A 39 -8.14 21.82 24.24
CA ALA A 39 -7.86 20.71 23.32
C ALA A 39 -8.04 21.12 21.85
N GLU A 40 -9.15 21.78 21.52
CA GLU A 40 -9.39 22.30 20.17
C GLU A 40 -8.35 23.37 19.80
N ALA A 41 -8.04 24.31 20.69
CA ALA A 41 -7.02 25.32 20.45
C ALA A 41 -5.63 24.71 20.20
N ALA A 42 -5.23 23.69 20.97
CA ALA A 42 -3.99 22.96 20.75
C ALA A 42 -3.95 22.30 19.36
N ARG A 43 -5.06 21.69 18.94
CA ARG A 43 -5.16 21.06 17.61
C ARG A 43 -5.04 22.08 16.49
N GLU A 44 -5.74 23.22 16.58
CA GLU A 44 -5.68 24.27 15.56
C GLU A 44 -4.28 24.91 15.47
N MET A 45 -3.63 25.18 16.61
CA MET A 45 -2.25 25.70 16.58
C MET A 45 -1.28 24.73 15.92
N ALA A 46 -1.35 23.43 16.26
CA ALA A 46 -0.51 22.43 15.62
C ALA A 46 -0.86 22.29 14.12
N TRP A 47 -2.13 22.37 13.74
CA TRP A 47 -2.57 22.38 12.34
C TRP A 47 -1.95 23.54 11.56
N GLU A 48 -2.03 24.77 12.08
CA GLU A 48 -1.43 25.95 11.46
C GLU A 48 0.08 25.78 11.25
N GLN A 49 0.78 25.19 12.23
CA GLN A 49 2.21 24.90 12.10
C GLN A 49 2.49 23.89 10.98
N LEU A 50 1.69 22.82 10.87
CA LEU A 50 1.84 21.84 9.80
C LEU A 50 1.62 22.41 8.39
N HIS A 51 0.89 23.52 8.27
CA HIS A 51 0.57 24.18 7.00
C HIS A 51 1.36 25.48 6.77
N SER A 52 2.29 25.81 7.67
CA SER A 52 3.10 27.03 7.58
C SER A 52 4.21 26.96 6.51
N ALA A 53 4.63 25.75 6.16
CA ALA A 53 5.73 25.47 5.23
C ALA A 53 5.57 24.09 4.56
N PRO A 54 6.35 23.78 3.51
CA PRO A 54 6.44 22.43 2.96
C PRO A 54 6.70 21.37 4.05
N ARG A 55 6.21 20.15 3.82
CA ARG A 55 6.24 19.05 4.79
C ARG A 55 7.65 18.81 5.36
N ASP A 56 8.67 18.84 4.51
CA ASP A 56 10.07 18.61 4.86
C ASP A 56 10.71 19.74 5.69
N GLU A 57 10.11 20.93 5.67
CA GLU A 57 10.60 22.10 6.43
C GLU A 57 9.94 22.24 7.80
N VAL A 58 8.76 21.66 8.00
CA VAL A 58 8.08 21.67 9.30
C VAL A 58 8.78 20.76 10.30
N GLY A 59 9.09 21.31 11.48
CA GLY A 59 9.71 20.60 12.60
C GLY A 59 9.00 19.27 12.91
N ALA A 60 9.77 18.19 12.99
CA ALA A 60 9.22 16.83 13.11
C ALA A 60 8.31 16.68 14.35
N ALA A 61 8.62 17.37 15.45
CA ALA A 61 7.84 17.35 16.68
C ALA A 61 6.42 17.89 16.50
N TRP A 62 6.19 18.84 15.59
CA TRP A 62 4.85 19.41 15.40
C TRP A 62 3.84 18.38 14.88
N ARG A 63 4.29 17.34 14.19
CA ARG A 63 3.42 16.20 13.80
C ARG A 63 3.03 15.36 14.99
N ASP A 64 3.96 15.08 15.89
CA ASP A 64 3.67 14.37 17.14
C ASP A 64 2.80 15.22 18.08
N ALA A 65 2.99 16.54 18.08
CA ALA A 65 2.16 17.51 18.78
C ALA A 65 0.72 17.52 18.25
N TYR A 66 0.55 17.48 16.92
CA TYR A 66 -0.77 17.36 16.29
C TYR A 66 -1.45 16.03 16.68
N ALA A 67 -0.73 14.91 16.65
CA ALA A 67 -1.23 13.61 17.12
C ALA A 67 -1.68 13.66 18.58
N LEU A 68 -0.90 14.31 19.46
CA LEU A 68 -1.25 14.50 20.88
C LEU A 68 -2.53 15.32 21.04
N ALA A 69 -2.66 16.43 20.31
CA ALA A 69 -3.85 17.28 20.37
C ALA A 69 -5.10 16.53 19.88
N CYS A 70 -4.98 15.74 18.81
CA CYS A 70 -6.04 14.85 18.33
C CYS A 70 -6.49 13.84 19.38
N LEU A 71 -5.56 13.22 20.12
CA LEU A 71 -5.88 12.31 21.23
C LEU A 71 -6.68 13.02 22.33
N HIS A 72 -6.30 14.24 22.69
CA HIS A 72 -7.03 15.02 23.70
C HIS A 72 -8.44 15.37 23.23
N VAL A 73 -8.59 15.88 22.00
CA VAL A 73 -9.90 16.19 21.42
C VAL A 73 -10.78 14.94 21.41
N ALA A 74 -10.24 13.82 20.93
CA ALA A 74 -11.01 12.58 20.85
C ALA A 74 -11.48 12.07 22.21
N ALA A 75 -10.60 12.06 23.21
CA ALA A 75 -10.94 11.63 24.56
C ALA A 75 -12.07 12.48 25.18
N LEU A 76 -12.02 13.80 24.98
CA LEU A 76 -13.01 14.72 25.54
C LEU A 76 -14.33 14.69 24.77
N ARG A 77 -14.29 14.50 23.44
CA ARG A 77 -15.49 14.34 22.60
C ARG A 77 -16.22 13.03 22.90
N ALA A 78 -15.47 11.95 23.12
CA ALA A 78 -16.03 10.65 23.50
C ALA A 78 -16.66 10.68 24.92
N ALA A 79 -16.11 11.47 25.84
CA ALA A 79 -16.58 11.58 27.22
C ALA A 79 -17.77 12.55 27.43
N GLY A 80 -18.22 13.27 26.39
CA GLY A 80 -19.31 14.25 26.50
C GLY A 80 -20.64 13.63 26.94
N GLY A 81 -21.41 14.33 27.79
CA GLY A 81 -22.69 13.85 28.31
C GLY A 81 -23.75 13.57 27.22
N ASN A 82 -24.62 12.60 27.50
CA ASN A 82 -25.64 12.02 26.59
C ASN A 82 -25.06 11.21 25.40
N GLY A 83 -23.98 10.45 25.66
CA GLY A 83 -23.46 9.45 24.71
C GLY A 83 -22.31 9.92 23.83
N GLY A 84 -21.64 11.03 24.15
CA GLY A 84 -20.46 11.53 23.44
C GLY A 84 -20.68 11.84 21.96
N ASP A 85 -19.77 12.58 21.33
CA ASP A 85 -19.72 12.68 19.87
C ASP A 85 -18.65 11.72 19.35
N LEU A 86 -19.01 10.43 19.27
CA LEU A 86 -18.10 9.37 18.82
C LEU A 86 -17.63 9.58 17.37
N ARG A 87 -18.47 10.19 16.52
CA ARG A 87 -18.10 10.51 15.13
C ARG A 87 -17.02 11.60 15.10
N ALA A 88 -17.18 12.67 15.87
CA ALA A 88 -16.14 13.71 15.98
C ALA A 88 -14.86 13.20 16.64
N ALA A 89 -14.99 12.32 17.65
CA ALA A 89 -13.84 11.67 18.28
C ALA A 89 -13.05 10.83 17.28
N LEU A 90 -13.74 9.96 16.52
CA LEU A 90 -13.14 9.11 15.49
C LEU A 90 -12.48 9.94 14.39
N ARG A 91 -13.14 11.01 13.92
CA ARG A 91 -12.56 11.96 12.97
C ARG A 91 -11.28 12.58 13.49
N ALA A 92 -11.24 13.04 14.75
CA ALA A 92 -10.03 13.60 15.33
C ALA A 92 -8.88 12.58 15.37
N LEU A 93 -9.17 11.31 15.70
CA LEU A 93 -8.17 10.24 15.72
C LEU A 93 -7.64 9.90 14.32
N ASP A 94 -8.52 9.78 13.33
CA ASP A 94 -8.12 9.53 11.94
C ASP A 94 -7.25 10.68 11.39
N MET A 95 -7.61 11.93 11.68
CA MET A 95 -6.77 13.08 11.37
C MET A 95 -5.38 12.97 12.02
N GLY A 96 -5.31 12.51 13.26
CA GLY A 96 -4.07 12.22 13.96
C GLY A 96 -3.22 11.13 13.29
N LEU A 97 -3.85 10.09 12.74
CA LEU A 97 -3.14 9.04 11.99
C LEU A 97 -2.62 9.51 10.63
N ILE A 98 -3.39 10.36 9.94
CA ILE A 98 -3.07 10.84 8.58
C ILE A 98 -2.00 11.93 8.62
N MET A 99 -2.17 12.91 9.52
CA MET A 99 -1.35 14.13 9.55
C MET A 99 -0.29 14.12 10.66
N GLY A 100 -0.47 13.28 11.68
CA GLY A 100 0.39 13.21 12.84
C GLY A 100 1.68 12.42 12.63
N GLY A 101 2.54 12.46 13.65
CA GLY A 101 3.82 11.77 13.66
C GLY A 101 3.71 10.36 14.24
N GLY A 102 4.82 9.61 14.20
CA GLY A 102 4.86 8.22 14.62
C GLY A 102 4.91 8.00 16.13
N LEU A 103 5.22 9.04 16.94
CA LEU A 103 5.51 8.87 18.37
C LEU A 103 4.33 8.29 19.16
N LEU A 104 3.12 8.73 18.80
CA LEU A 104 1.86 8.40 19.49
C LEU A 104 0.93 7.51 18.65
N ARG A 105 1.47 6.84 17.62
CA ARG A 105 0.68 6.04 16.69
C ARG A 105 -0.06 4.90 17.39
N ALA A 106 0.62 4.20 18.30
CA ALA A 106 0.02 3.10 19.05
C ALA A 106 -1.15 3.59 19.93
N GLU A 107 -1.00 4.74 20.59
CA GLU A 107 -2.06 5.33 21.40
C GLU A 107 -3.27 5.78 20.56
N LEU A 108 -3.04 6.28 19.34
CA LEU A 108 -4.09 6.60 18.37
C LEU A 108 -4.84 5.35 17.93
N GLU A 109 -4.12 4.30 17.53
CA GLU A 109 -4.71 3.02 17.11
C GLU A 109 -5.54 2.38 18.25
N ASP A 110 -5.02 2.38 19.48
CA ASP A 110 -5.74 1.91 20.67
C ASP A 110 -7.00 2.73 20.97
N ALA A 111 -6.95 4.05 20.78
CA ALA A 111 -8.11 4.93 20.96
C ALA A 111 -9.19 4.69 19.91
N ILE A 112 -8.80 4.48 18.64
CA ILE A 112 -9.72 4.15 17.55
C ILE A 112 -10.41 2.83 17.84
N ALA A 113 -9.67 1.80 18.25
CA ALA A 113 -10.23 0.49 18.58
C ALA A 113 -11.31 0.58 19.67
N ARG A 114 -11.10 1.43 20.70
CA ARG A 114 -12.10 1.69 21.74
C ARG A 114 -13.35 2.38 21.18
N VAL A 115 -13.19 3.47 20.42
CA VAL A 115 -14.30 4.24 19.85
C VAL A 115 -15.14 3.38 18.88
N VAL A 116 -14.50 2.55 18.06
CA VAL A 116 -15.18 1.63 17.14
C VAL A 116 -15.93 0.53 17.88
N ALA A 117 -15.36 -0.02 18.96
CA ALA A 117 -16.02 -1.02 19.80
C ALA A 117 -17.26 -0.46 20.49
N ASP A 118 -17.19 0.76 21.05
CA ASP A 118 -18.32 1.43 21.70
C ASP A 118 -19.47 1.73 20.72
N ARG A 119 -19.14 2.08 19.46
CA ARG A 119 -20.12 2.31 18.41
C ARG A 119 -20.85 1.03 17.98
N SER A 120 -20.16 -0.10 17.97
CA SER A 120 -20.72 -1.39 17.52
C SER A 120 -21.87 -1.90 18.40
N GLY A 121 -22.10 -1.29 19.57
CA GLY A 121 -23.28 -1.53 20.41
C GLY A 121 -24.53 -0.72 20.01
N GLY A 122 -24.41 0.23 19.09
CA GLY A 122 -25.54 0.98 18.49
C GLY A 122 -25.80 0.52 17.05
N GLU A 123 -27.07 0.47 16.64
CA GLU A 123 -27.43 0.13 15.26
C GLU A 123 -26.76 1.13 14.29
N ALA A 124 -25.88 0.63 13.42
CA ALA A 124 -25.39 1.42 12.29
C ALA A 124 -26.59 1.83 11.43
N GLU A 125 -26.67 3.11 11.02
CA GLU A 125 -27.70 3.56 10.08
C GLU A 125 -27.62 2.67 8.84
N ALA A 126 -28.70 1.93 8.58
CA ALA A 126 -28.75 1.01 7.45
C ALA A 126 -28.57 1.79 6.16
N VAL A 127 -27.69 1.29 5.28
CA VAL A 127 -27.53 1.82 3.93
C VAL A 127 -28.89 1.79 3.25
N THR A 128 -29.29 2.90 2.61
CA THR A 128 -30.58 2.97 1.95
C THR A 128 -30.67 1.88 0.87
N GLY A 129 -31.86 1.27 0.70
CA GLY A 129 -32.04 0.18 -0.27
C GLY A 129 -31.63 0.57 -1.70
N GLY A 130 -31.76 1.85 -2.08
CA GLY A 130 -31.31 2.37 -3.38
C GLY A 130 -29.79 2.31 -3.57
N ASN A 131 -29.00 2.59 -2.55
CA ASN A 131 -27.53 2.52 -2.64
C ASN A 131 -27.05 1.07 -2.78
N VAL A 132 -27.72 0.12 -2.11
CA VAL A 132 -27.40 -1.30 -2.21
C VAL A 132 -27.64 -1.84 -3.61
N GLU A 133 -28.79 -1.52 -4.22
CA GLU A 133 -29.08 -1.97 -5.59
C GLU A 133 -28.14 -1.32 -6.59
N ARG A 134 -27.85 -0.02 -6.45
CA ARG A 134 -26.90 0.69 -7.32
C ARG A 134 -25.48 0.13 -7.22
N TRP A 135 -25.07 -0.30 -6.03
CA TRP A 135 -23.79 -0.98 -5.80
C TRP A 135 -23.75 -2.35 -6.50
N LYS A 136 -24.82 -3.15 -6.38
CA LYS A 136 -24.94 -4.44 -7.09
C LYS A 136 -24.91 -4.27 -8.60
N GLU A 137 -25.64 -3.28 -9.14
CA GLU A 137 -25.62 -2.93 -10.56
C GLU A 137 -24.21 -2.54 -11.03
N GLY A 138 -23.47 -1.79 -10.21
CA GLY A 138 -22.09 -1.40 -10.55
C GLY A 138 -21.09 -2.56 -10.60
N ILE A 139 -21.34 -3.62 -9.82
CA ILE A 139 -20.56 -4.86 -9.87
C ILE A 139 -21.02 -5.76 -11.02
N ALA A 140 -22.33 -5.86 -11.24
CA ALA A 140 -22.92 -6.73 -12.25
C ALA A 140 -22.88 -6.14 -13.67
N GLY A 141 -22.48 -4.88 -13.82
CA GLY A 141 -22.28 -4.24 -15.11
C GLY A 141 -21.39 -5.12 -15.99
N ASP A 142 -21.94 -5.53 -17.13
CA ASP A 142 -21.20 -6.12 -18.24
C ASP A 142 -21.52 -5.20 -19.42
N ARG A 143 -20.59 -4.29 -19.74
CA ARG A 143 -20.75 -3.44 -20.93
C ARG A 143 -20.24 -4.21 -22.14
N ASP A 144 -20.76 -3.85 -23.31
CA ASP A 144 -20.28 -4.43 -24.56
C ASP A 144 -18.76 -4.17 -24.70
N PRO A 145 -17.91 -5.20 -24.91
CA PRO A 145 -16.48 -5.04 -25.17
C PRO A 145 -16.15 -4.02 -26.27
N ALA A 146 -17.04 -3.82 -27.25
CA ALA A 146 -16.89 -2.80 -28.28
C ALA A 146 -16.97 -1.36 -27.74
N ASP A 147 -17.74 -1.13 -26.67
CA ASP A 147 -17.80 0.16 -25.99
C ASP A 147 -16.60 0.38 -25.08
N VAL A 148 -16.07 -0.69 -24.49
CA VAL A 148 -14.81 -0.66 -23.72
C VAL A 148 -13.66 -0.18 -24.60
N LEU A 149 -13.50 -0.78 -25.78
CA LEU A 149 -12.40 -0.45 -26.71
C LEU A 149 -12.41 1.03 -27.15
N LYS A 150 -13.57 1.68 -27.22
CA LYS A 150 -13.68 3.12 -27.57
C LYS A 150 -13.14 4.05 -26.47
N LEU A 151 -13.05 3.54 -25.25
CA LEU A 151 -12.63 4.30 -24.07
C LEU A 151 -11.15 4.08 -23.74
N LEU A 152 -10.50 3.11 -24.38
CA LEU A 152 -9.10 2.80 -24.16
C LEU A 152 -8.17 3.68 -25.01
N PRO A 153 -6.91 3.87 -24.56
CA PRO A 153 -5.89 4.59 -25.31
C PRO A 153 -5.69 4.08 -26.74
N VAL A 154 -5.15 4.94 -27.60
CA VAL A 154 -4.79 4.60 -28.98
C VAL A 154 -3.91 3.34 -29.01
N LYS A 155 -4.19 2.42 -29.95
CA LYS A 155 -3.53 1.10 -30.11
C LYS A 155 -3.74 0.11 -28.93
N ALA A 156 -4.66 0.36 -28.00
CA ALA A 156 -4.94 -0.57 -26.91
C ALA A 156 -5.31 -1.97 -27.44
N LEU A 157 -4.74 -3.00 -26.82
CA LEU A 157 -4.94 -4.41 -27.11
C LEU A 157 -4.57 -4.82 -28.55
N SER A 158 -3.84 -3.97 -29.29
CA SER A 158 -3.36 -4.25 -30.64
C SER A 158 -1.92 -4.74 -30.70
N CYS A 159 -1.23 -4.75 -29.56
CA CYS A 159 0.18 -5.10 -29.41
C CYS A 159 0.36 -6.45 -28.70
N LYS A 160 1.60 -6.74 -28.30
CA LYS A 160 1.94 -7.96 -27.57
C LYS A 160 1.24 -7.93 -26.21
N GLN A 161 0.28 -8.84 -26.03
CA GLN A 161 -0.34 -9.04 -24.72
C GLN A 161 0.69 -9.55 -23.73
N ILE A 162 0.59 -9.07 -22.49
CA ILE A 162 1.42 -9.57 -21.41
C ILE A 162 1.19 -11.08 -21.22
N GLU A 163 2.23 -11.79 -20.77
CA GLU A 163 2.07 -13.19 -20.44
C GLU A 163 1.19 -13.36 -19.19
N ARG A 164 0.29 -14.34 -19.23
CA ARG A 164 -0.58 -14.72 -18.12
C ARG A 164 -0.26 -16.16 -17.72
N ARG A 165 -0.01 -16.36 -16.43
CA ARG A 165 0.34 -17.65 -15.83
C ARG A 165 -0.57 -17.93 -14.63
N SER A 166 -0.98 -19.18 -14.47
CA SER A 166 -1.72 -19.64 -13.30
C SER A 166 -0.86 -20.58 -12.47
N CYS A 167 -0.96 -20.46 -11.14
CA CYS A 167 -0.39 -21.41 -10.18
C CYS A 167 1.11 -21.72 -10.38
N ILE A 168 1.94 -20.72 -10.73
CA ILE A 168 3.38 -20.93 -10.83
C ILE A 168 4.01 -21.02 -9.43
N SER A 169 5.07 -21.80 -9.28
CA SER A 169 5.82 -21.83 -8.04
C SER A 169 6.57 -20.51 -7.81
N LEU A 170 6.88 -20.18 -6.56
CA LEU A 170 7.75 -19.06 -6.22
C LEU A 170 9.10 -19.15 -6.95
N GLU A 171 9.65 -20.36 -7.10
CA GLU A 171 10.89 -20.59 -7.87
C GLU A 171 10.75 -20.19 -9.33
N ALA A 172 9.67 -20.64 -10.00
CA ALA A 172 9.43 -20.31 -11.40
C ALA A 172 9.21 -18.80 -11.56
N PHE A 173 8.49 -18.17 -10.63
CA PHE A 173 8.34 -16.71 -10.61
C PHE A 173 9.70 -16.01 -10.51
N ILE A 174 10.55 -16.45 -9.57
CA ILE A 174 11.87 -15.86 -9.36
C ILE A 174 12.74 -15.98 -10.62
N ARG A 175 12.83 -17.20 -11.17
CA ARG A 175 13.70 -17.52 -12.31
C ARG A 175 13.24 -16.84 -13.59
N ASP A 176 11.95 -16.89 -13.88
CA ASP A 176 11.43 -16.55 -15.21
C ASP A 176 11.01 -15.07 -15.31
N TYR A 177 10.65 -14.42 -14.20
CA TYR A 177 10.09 -13.05 -14.20
C TYR A 177 10.81 -12.08 -13.28
N PHE A 178 11.09 -12.47 -12.03
CA PHE A 178 11.69 -11.58 -11.04
C PHE A 178 13.12 -11.16 -11.41
N ILE A 179 14.01 -12.14 -11.64
CA ILE A 179 15.44 -11.91 -11.96
C ILE A 179 15.59 -11.22 -13.33
N CYS A 180 14.74 -11.58 -14.28
CA CYS A 180 14.77 -11.02 -15.63
C CYS A 180 14.01 -9.69 -15.73
N GLU A 181 13.46 -9.18 -14.63
CA GLU A 181 12.65 -7.95 -14.56
C GLU A 181 11.59 -7.88 -15.66
N SER A 182 10.85 -8.98 -15.83
CA SER A 182 9.81 -9.12 -16.84
C SER A 182 8.42 -9.10 -16.19
N PRO A 183 7.50 -8.25 -16.64
CA PRO A 183 6.16 -8.17 -16.07
C PRO A 183 5.33 -9.41 -16.45
N VAL A 184 4.44 -9.84 -15.55
CA VAL A 184 3.59 -11.02 -15.75
C VAL A 184 2.27 -10.88 -14.99
N ILE A 185 1.18 -11.42 -15.54
CA ILE A 185 -0.07 -11.63 -14.81
C ILE A 185 -0.04 -13.01 -14.16
N LEU A 186 -0.27 -13.06 -12.85
CA LEU A 186 -0.42 -14.28 -12.06
C LEU A 186 -1.90 -14.43 -11.66
N SER A 187 -2.60 -15.33 -12.35
CA SER A 187 -4.05 -15.53 -12.16
C SER A 187 -4.37 -16.46 -11.00
N GLY A 188 -5.47 -16.15 -10.30
CA GLY A 188 -6.03 -16.95 -9.22
C GLY A 188 -5.23 -16.94 -7.91
N CYS A 189 -4.23 -16.05 -7.81
CA CYS A 189 -3.33 -16.02 -6.65
C CYS A 189 -3.98 -15.42 -5.39
N ILE A 190 -5.08 -14.67 -5.55
CA ILE A 190 -5.79 -13.99 -4.46
C ILE A 190 -7.24 -14.46 -4.30
N ASP A 191 -7.65 -15.53 -4.99
CA ASP A 191 -9.05 -16.02 -4.95
C ASP A 191 -9.50 -16.44 -3.55
N HIS A 192 -8.55 -16.79 -2.69
CA HIS A 192 -8.78 -17.16 -1.30
C HIS A 192 -8.97 -15.94 -0.37
N TRP A 193 -8.73 -14.71 -0.83
CA TRP A 193 -8.89 -13.51 0.00
C TRP A 193 -10.37 -13.28 0.35
N PRO A 194 -10.72 -13.08 1.64
CA PRO A 194 -12.07 -12.66 2.03
C PRO A 194 -12.57 -11.42 1.29
N ALA A 195 -11.66 -10.50 0.94
CA ALA A 195 -11.96 -9.29 0.16
C ALA A 195 -12.71 -9.58 -1.16
N ARG A 196 -12.45 -10.71 -1.82
CA ARG A 196 -13.11 -11.11 -3.08
C ARG A 196 -14.63 -11.28 -2.94
N THR A 197 -15.10 -11.53 -1.73
CA THR A 197 -16.53 -11.75 -1.43
C THR A 197 -17.10 -10.65 -0.57
N LYS A 198 -16.44 -10.30 0.54
CA LYS A 198 -16.95 -9.32 1.51
C LYS A 198 -17.04 -7.91 0.93
N TRP A 199 -16.08 -7.49 0.11
CA TRP A 199 -16.09 -6.14 -0.44
C TRP A 199 -17.15 -5.95 -1.53
N LYS A 200 -17.80 -7.03 -1.99
CA LYS A 200 -18.99 -6.93 -2.86
C LYS A 200 -20.24 -6.49 -2.09
N ASP A 201 -20.22 -6.50 -0.77
CA ASP A 201 -21.32 -6.01 0.07
C ASP A 201 -21.01 -4.59 0.57
N ILE A 202 -21.74 -3.59 0.06
CA ILE A 202 -21.60 -2.21 0.52
C ILE A 202 -21.91 -2.06 2.01
N ASN A 203 -22.83 -2.87 2.57
CA ASN A 203 -23.16 -2.81 4.00
C ASN A 203 -21.97 -3.25 4.85
N TYR A 204 -21.19 -4.20 4.36
CA TYR A 204 -19.95 -4.61 5.01
C TYR A 204 -18.96 -3.44 5.07
N LEU A 205 -18.70 -2.79 3.93
CA LEU A 205 -17.78 -1.66 3.83
C LEU A 205 -18.23 -0.47 4.69
N GLU A 206 -19.51 -0.11 4.63
CA GLU A 206 -20.10 0.98 5.42
C GLU A 206 -20.00 0.71 6.92
N ARG A 207 -20.24 -0.53 7.34
CA ARG A 207 -20.14 -0.91 8.75
C ARG A 207 -18.73 -0.78 9.31
N ILE A 208 -17.71 -1.25 8.57
CA ILE A 208 -16.32 -1.29 9.08
C ILE A 208 -15.54 0.00 8.80
N ALA A 209 -15.88 0.72 7.74
CA ALA A 209 -15.09 1.85 7.26
C ALA A 209 -15.89 3.16 7.15
N GLY A 210 -17.23 3.14 7.12
CA GLY A 210 -18.07 4.28 6.77
C GLY A 210 -17.72 5.61 7.46
N ASP A 211 -17.57 5.58 8.78
CA ASP A 211 -17.26 6.77 9.59
C ASP A 211 -15.76 7.14 9.60
N ARG A 212 -14.90 6.33 8.98
CA ARG A 212 -13.45 6.56 8.94
C ARG A 212 -13.16 7.71 7.99
N THR A 213 -12.36 8.67 8.44
CA THR A 213 -11.91 9.79 7.61
C THR A 213 -10.73 9.34 6.76
N ILE A 214 -10.82 9.49 5.45
CA ILE A 214 -9.81 9.04 4.49
C ILE A 214 -9.42 10.18 3.53
N PRO A 215 -8.17 10.17 3.02
CA PRO A 215 -7.79 11.03 1.92
C PRO A 215 -8.35 10.51 0.59
N VAL A 216 -8.91 11.41 -0.20
CA VAL A 216 -9.32 11.17 -1.57
C VAL A 216 -8.69 12.20 -2.50
N GLU A 217 -8.33 11.77 -3.70
CA GLU A 217 -7.94 12.64 -4.78
C GLU A 217 -9.19 13.02 -5.58
N VAL A 218 -9.37 14.31 -5.87
CA VAL A 218 -10.51 14.85 -6.63
C VAL A 218 -10.00 15.50 -7.91
N GLY A 219 -10.60 15.12 -9.04
CA GLY A 219 -10.23 15.57 -10.39
C GLY A 219 -9.85 14.41 -11.31
N LYS A 220 -9.55 14.71 -12.59
CA LYS A 220 -9.27 13.67 -13.60
C LYS A 220 -8.05 12.81 -13.25
N ASN A 221 -6.93 13.45 -12.89
CA ASN A 221 -5.71 12.80 -12.42
C ASN A 221 -4.76 13.80 -11.75
N HIS A 222 -3.71 13.29 -11.09
CA HIS A 222 -2.71 14.08 -10.36
C HIS A 222 -1.81 14.99 -11.22
N ALA A 223 -1.85 14.86 -12.55
CA ALA A 223 -1.13 15.75 -13.46
C ALA A 223 -1.97 16.96 -13.90
N CYS A 224 -3.28 17.00 -13.58
CA CYS A 224 -4.16 18.10 -13.93
C CYS A 224 -4.11 19.25 -12.90
N THR A 225 -4.29 20.50 -13.37
CA THR A 225 -4.29 21.71 -12.53
C THR A 225 -5.46 21.79 -11.55
N GLU A 226 -6.58 21.14 -11.84
CA GLU A 226 -7.77 21.09 -10.98
C GLU A 226 -7.66 20.02 -9.87
N TRP A 227 -6.57 19.24 -9.86
CA TRP A 227 -6.37 18.19 -8.89
C TRP A 227 -6.23 18.75 -7.47
N LYS A 228 -6.93 18.12 -6.53
CA LYS A 228 -6.83 18.43 -5.10
C LYS A 228 -6.99 17.16 -4.27
N GLN A 229 -6.51 17.23 -3.04
CA GLN A 229 -6.79 16.22 -2.02
C GLN A 229 -7.84 16.74 -1.04
N GLU A 230 -8.82 15.89 -0.72
CA GLU A 230 -9.83 16.16 0.29
C GLU A 230 -9.81 15.08 1.36
N LEU A 231 -10.18 15.44 2.59
CA LEU A 231 -10.37 14.51 3.71
C LEU A 231 -11.86 14.40 3.99
N ILE A 232 -12.45 13.27 3.61
CA ILE A 232 -13.88 12.98 3.73
C ILE A 232 -14.08 11.64 4.43
N THR A 233 -15.31 11.33 4.87
CA THR A 233 -15.59 10.00 5.41
C THR A 233 -15.65 8.96 4.29
N PHE A 234 -15.40 7.70 4.61
CA PHE A 234 -15.54 6.61 3.66
C PHE A 234 -16.96 6.53 3.09
N SER A 235 -18.00 6.75 3.90
CA SER A 235 -19.40 6.82 3.40
C SER A 235 -19.59 7.95 2.39
N GLN A 236 -19.04 9.14 2.65
CA GLN A 236 -19.12 10.27 1.71
C GLN A 236 -18.38 9.95 0.40
N PHE A 237 -17.25 9.25 0.48
CA PHE A 237 -16.56 8.73 -0.69
C PHE A 237 -17.45 7.72 -1.46
N LEU A 238 -18.08 6.79 -0.72
CA LEU A 238 -19.07 5.85 -1.24
C LEU A 238 -20.38 6.51 -1.74
N GLU A 239 -20.58 7.80 -1.58
CA GLU A 239 -21.69 8.51 -2.23
C GLU A 239 -21.20 9.20 -3.51
N ARG A 240 -20.00 9.77 -3.46
CA ARG A 240 -19.41 10.57 -4.55
C ARG A 240 -18.97 9.75 -5.75
N MET A 241 -18.55 8.49 -5.59
CA MET A 241 -18.14 7.65 -6.73
C MET A 241 -19.23 7.46 -7.80
N TRP A 242 -20.46 7.74 -7.44
CA TRP A 242 -21.63 7.63 -8.29
C TRP A 242 -22.03 8.95 -8.96
N SER A 243 -21.29 10.01 -8.69
CA SER A 243 -21.48 11.29 -9.34
C SER A 243 -21.15 11.16 -10.83
N SER A 244 -22.02 11.71 -11.69
CA SER A 244 -21.75 11.85 -13.13
C SER A 244 -20.89 13.07 -13.44
N ASP A 245 -20.60 13.91 -12.44
CA ASP A 245 -19.79 15.11 -12.59
C ASP A 245 -18.30 14.79 -12.39
N SER A 246 -17.52 14.91 -13.47
CA SER A 246 -16.07 14.66 -13.46
C SER A 246 -15.31 15.59 -12.53
N ALA A 247 -15.82 16.80 -12.25
CA ALA A 247 -15.19 17.73 -11.31
C ALA A 247 -15.29 17.25 -9.85
N ASN A 248 -16.22 16.32 -9.57
CA ASN A 248 -16.44 15.70 -8.27
C ASN A 248 -15.99 14.24 -8.22
N LEU A 249 -15.27 13.77 -9.26
CA LEU A 249 -14.74 12.41 -9.31
C LEU A 249 -13.69 12.25 -8.21
N ALA A 250 -14.05 11.51 -7.16
CA ALA A 250 -13.17 11.20 -6.04
C ALA A 250 -12.64 9.77 -6.19
N TYR A 251 -11.36 9.56 -5.94
CA TYR A 251 -10.75 8.23 -5.88
C TYR A 251 -9.76 8.13 -4.72
N VAL A 252 -9.63 6.94 -4.14
CA VAL A 252 -8.59 6.61 -3.18
C VAL A 252 -7.40 6.05 -3.95
N ALA A 253 -6.27 6.75 -3.90
CA ALA A 253 -5.01 6.30 -4.49
C ALA A 253 -3.87 6.38 -3.49
N ARG A 254 -3.04 5.33 -3.49
CA ARG A 254 -1.77 5.25 -2.73
C ARG A 254 -1.92 5.63 -1.25
N HIS A 255 -3.05 5.26 -0.64
CA HIS A 255 -3.25 5.42 0.80
C HIS A 255 -3.06 4.08 1.49
N PRO A 256 -2.25 3.98 2.57
CA PRO A 256 -2.11 2.78 3.39
C PRO A 256 -3.37 2.55 4.25
N LEU A 257 -4.51 2.41 3.58
CA LEU A 257 -5.84 2.28 4.17
C LEU A 257 -5.92 1.07 5.10
N PHE A 258 -5.21 0.00 4.78
CA PHE A 258 -5.15 -1.22 5.58
C PHE A 258 -4.39 -1.03 6.90
N ASP A 259 -3.47 -0.07 6.98
CA ASP A 259 -2.85 0.29 8.26
C ASP A 259 -3.79 1.11 9.13
N GLN A 260 -4.67 1.90 8.52
CA GLN A 260 -5.66 2.72 9.21
C GLN A 260 -6.90 1.91 9.65
N ILE A 261 -7.38 1.01 8.80
CA ILE A 261 -8.61 0.22 9.01
C ILE A 261 -8.22 -1.26 9.06
N LYS A 262 -8.02 -1.78 10.28
CA LYS A 262 -7.50 -3.13 10.50
C LYS A 262 -8.47 -4.22 10.03
N GLU A 263 -9.76 -3.94 10.07
CA GLU A 263 -10.82 -4.81 9.58
C GLU A 263 -10.69 -5.07 8.07
N LEU A 264 -10.27 -4.06 7.29
CA LEU A 264 -9.96 -4.25 5.86
C LEU A 264 -8.64 -5.02 5.67
N ARG A 265 -7.67 -4.85 6.57
CA ARG A 265 -6.39 -5.59 6.52
C ARG A 265 -6.60 -7.08 6.72
N GLU A 266 -7.54 -7.48 7.57
CA GLU A 266 -7.90 -8.88 7.83
C GLU A 266 -8.51 -9.58 6.61
N ASP A 267 -8.98 -8.83 5.61
CA ASP A 267 -9.57 -9.38 4.39
C ASP A 267 -8.56 -9.71 3.29
N ILE A 268 -7.28 -9.42 3.51
CA ILE A 268 -6.20 -9.63 2.53
C ILE A 268 -5.01 -10.37 3.16
N THR A 269 -4.23 -11.07 2.34
CA THR A 269 -3.00 -11.75 2.76
C THR A 269 -1.85 -11.33 1.85
N VAL A 270 -0.64 -11.16 2.37
CA VAL A 270 0.53 -10.86 1.54
C VAL A 270 0.84 -12.05 0.63
N PRO A 271 0.87 -11.90 -0.70
CA PRO A 271 1.25 -12.98 -1.61
C PRO A 271 2.69 -13.45 -1.38
N GLU A 272 2.94 -14.76 -1.50
CA GLU A 272 4.27 -15.35 -1.28
C GLU A 272 5.35 -14.78 -2.21
N TYR A 273 4.95 -14.30 -3.39
CA TYR A 273 5.85 -13.67 -4.36
C TYR A 273 6.52 -12.39 -3.84
N CYS A 274 5.93 -11.70 -2.85
CA CYS A 274 6.57 -10.57 -2.18
C CYS A 274 7.87 -10.97 -1.44
N CYS A 275 8.05 -12.26 -1.13
CA CYS A 275 9.26 -12.76 -0.47
C CYS A 275 10.43 -12.98 -1.44
N ALA A 276 10.24 -12.83 -2.76
CA ALA A 276 11.24 -13.12 -3.79
C ALA A 276 12.57 -12.36 -3.58
N GLY A 277 12.51 -11.12 -3.10
CA GLY A 277 13.69 -10.27 -2.87
C GLY A 277 14.31 -10.37 -1.47
N GLY A 278 13.63 -11.06 -0.54
CA GLY A 278 14.04 -11.14 0.88
C GLY A 278 14.04 -9.80 1.65
N GLY A 279 13.76 -8.68 0.99
CA GLY A 279 13.79 -7.35 1.59
C GLY A 279 12.50 -6.97 2.31
N GLU A 280 12.37 -5.69 2.61
CA GLU A 280 11.23 -5.16 3.35
C GLU A 280 10.00 -4.98 2.44
N LEU A 281 8.85 -5.44 2.93
CA LEU A 281 7.55 -5.18 2.32
C LEU A 281 7.04 -3.83 2.83
N GLN A 282 6.67 -2.95 1.91
CA GLN A 282 6.02 -1.69 2.23
C GLN A 282 4.57 -1.92 2.68
N SER A 283 4.00 -0.98 3.41
CA SER A 283 2.57 -0.99 3.73
C SER A 283 1.75 -1.09 2.45
N PRO A 284 0.79 -2.03 2.34
CA PRO A 284 -0.06 -2.14 1.17
C PRO A 284 -0.93 -0.90 1.04
N ASN A 285 -1.08 -0.36 -0.17
CA ASN A 285 -2.02 0.72 -0.43
C ASN A 285 -3.31 0.18 -1.07
N ALA A 286 -4.41 0.85 -0.71
CA ALA A 286 -5.69 0.63 -1.35
C ALA A 286 -5.82 1.54 -2.58
N TRP A 287 -6.40 0.97 -3.63
CA TRP A 287 -6.87 1.66 -4.81
C TRP A 287 -8.37 1.44 -4.89
N PHE A 288 -9.13 2.50 -4.78
CA PHE A 288 -10.58 2.46 -4.92
C PHE A 288 -10.97 3.58 -5.85
N SER A 289 -11.37 3.23 -7.07
CA SER A 289 -11.70 4.26 -8.04
C SER A 289 -12.99 3.98 -8.80
N PRO A 290 -13.81 5.02 -9.05
CA PRO A 290 -14.94 4.94 -9.95
C PRO A 290 -14.51 4.81 -11.42
N HIS A 291 -15.47 4.51 -12.27
CA HIS A 291 -15.33 4.56 -13.71
C HIS A 291 -14.85 5.96 -14.17
N GLY A 292 -13.93 5.99 -15.13
CA GLY A 292 -13.34 7.24 -15.64
C GLY A 292 -12.05 7.66 -14.96
N THR A 293 -11.66 7.05 -13.83
CA THR A 293 -10.37 7.36 -13.21
C THR A 293 -9.20 6.78 -13.99
N VAL A 294 -8.23 7.62 -14.30
CA VAL A 294 -6.98 7.26 -14.96
C VAL A 294 -5.81 7.51 -14.00
N THR A 295 -4.89 6.57 -13.95
CA THR A 295 -3.56 6.78 -13.36
C THR A 295 -2.60 7.05 -14.51
N PRO A 296 -2.11 8.31 -14.67
CA PRO A 296 -1.19 8.70 -15.73
C PRO A 296 0.03 7.79 -15.82
N LEU A 297 0.67 7.78 -16.99
CA LEU A 297 1.86 6.98 -17.22
C LEU A 297 2.99 7.44 -16.28
N HIS A 298 3.41 6.56 -15.38
CA HIS A 298 4.45 6.83 -14.40
C HIS A 298 5.24 5.57 -14.08
N HIS A 299 6.31 5.68 -13.31
CA HIS A 299 7.05 4.52 -12.81
C HIS A 299 7.36 4.62 -11.33
N ASP A 300 7.53 3.46 -10.69
CA ASP A 300 7.87 3.34 -9.28
C ASP A 300 9.29 2.77 -9.10
N PRO A 301 9.96 3.07 -7.98
CA PRO A 301 11.32 2.57 -7.72
C PRO A 301 11.36 1.12 -7.21
N HIS A 302 10.23 0.53 -6.82
CA HIS A 302 10.16 -0.76 -6.16
C HIS A 302 9.55 -1.85 -7.05
N HIS A 303 9.74 -3.12 -6.67
CA HIS A 303 8.93 -4.19 -7.24
C HIS A 303 7.50 -4.03 -6.74
N ASN A 304 6.51 -4.26 -7.61
CA ASN A 304 5.10 -4.10 -7.25
C ASN A 304 4.29 -5.32 -7.68
N LEU A 305 3.43 -5.81 -6.78
CA LEU A 305 2.33 -6.73 -7.11
C LEU A 305 1.01 -5.96 -6.98
N PHE A 306 0.38 -5.67 -8.11
CA PHE A 306 -0.91 -5.01 -8.17
C PHE A 306 -2.02 -6.06 -8.23
N ALA A 307 -2.77 -6.20 -7.14
CA ALA A 307 -3.82 -7.18 -6.94
C ALA A 307 -5.20 -6.63 -7.31
N GLN A 308 -5.84 -7.18 -8.34
CA GLN A 308 -7.17 -6.75 -8.79
C GLN A 308 -8.25 -7.51 -8.02
N VAL A 309 -8.87 -6.87 -7.02
CA VAL A 309 -9.82 -7.53 -6.11
C VAL A 309 -11.24 -7.49 -6.67
N LEU A 310 -11.72 -6.32 -7.08
CA LEU A 310 -13.04 -6.11 -7.68
C LEU A 310 -12.93 -5.32 -8.96
N GLY A 311 -13.71 -5.70 -9.95
CA GLY A 311 -13.73 -5.06 -11.25
C GLY A 311 -12.52 -5.37 -12.12
N ARG A 312 -12.46 -4.72 -13.29
CA ARG A 312 -11.41 -4.91 -14.30
C ARG A 312 -10.66 -3.64 -14.57
N LYS A 313 -9.37 -3.77 -14.86
CA LYS A 313 -8.50 -2.62 -15.13
C LYS A 313 -7.65 -2.85 -16.35
N TYR A 314 -7.70 -1.92 -17.29
CA TYR A 314 -6.74 -1.86 -18.39
C TYR A 314 -5.42 -1.31 -17.87
N PHE A 315 -4.32 -1.86 -18.37
CA PHE A 315 -3.01 -1.31 -18.15
C PHE A 315 -2.18 -1.34 -19.43
N ARG A 316 -1.22 -0.41 -19.51
CA ARG A 316 -0.16 -0.42 -20.52
C ARG A 316 1.17 -0.25 -19.83
N LEU A 317 2.15 -1.09 -20.18
CA LEU A 317 3.50 -1.06 -19.65
C LEU A 317 4.53 -0.78 -20.75
N TYR A 318 5.53 0.02 -20.41
CA TYR A 318 6.73 0.24 -21.21
C TYR A 318 7.98 -0.11 -20.38
N PRO A 319 9.00 -0.72 -20.99
CA PRO A 319 10.23 -1.06 -20.27
C PRO A 319 10.98 0.19 -19.82
N ALA A 320 11.72 0.10 -18.72
CA ALA A 320 12.53 1.21 -18.20
C ALA A 320 13.54 1.76 -19.23
N SER A 321 13.96 0.94 -20.20
CA SER A 321 14.92 1.31 -21.24
C SER A 321 14.44 2.41 -22.19
N VAL A 322 13.12 2.64 -22.32
CA VAL A 322 12.55 3.68 -23.19
C VAL A 322 12.18 4.96 -22.44
N SER A 323 12.60 5.10 -21.18
CA SER A 323 12.20 6.19 -20.30
C SER A 323 12.39 7.59 -20.87
N VAL A 324 13.46 7.84 -21.62
CA VAL A 324 13.75 9.16 -22.20
C VAL A 324 12.70 9.55 -23.26
N ASP A 325 12.20 8.55 -23.99
CA ASP A 325 11.25 8.74 -25.08
C ASP A 325 9.79 8.76 -24.58
N LEU A 326 9.59 8.63 -23.26
CA LEU A 326 8.33 8.84 -22.57
C LEU A 326 8.23 10.22 -21.90
N TYR A 327 9.18 11.12 -22.16
CA TYR A 327 9.11 12.55 -21.79
C TYR A 327 8.73 12.77 -20.30
N PRO A 328 9.52 12.26 -19.33
CA PRO A 328 9.30 12.55 -17.91
C PRO A 328 9.26 14.06 -17.65
N HIS A 329 8.50 14.50 -16.64
CA HIS A 329 8.58 15.89 -16.21
C HIS A 329 9.99 16.23 -15.69
N THR A 330 10.41 17.48 -15.88
CA THR A 330 11.72 17.96 -15.40
C THR A 330 11.70 18.33 -13.91
N GLU A 331 10.52 18.59 -13.36
CA GLU A 331 10.31 18.91 -11.95
C GLU A 331 10.55 17.67 -11.08
N ALA A 332 11.41 17.79 -10.06
CA ALA A 332 11.85 16.64 -9.27
C ALA A 332 10.68 15.80 -8.69
N LYS A 333 9.60 16.44 -8.25
CA LYS A 333 8.43 15.78 -7.67
C LYS A 333 7.59 14.98 -8.67
N LEU A 334 7.69 15.29 -9.96
CA LEU A 334 6.94 14.64 -11.05
C LEU A 334 7.88 13.90 -12.01
N SER A 335 9.17 13.80 -11.69
CA SER A 335 10.20 13.24 -12.57
C SER A 335 9.97 11.77 -12.94
N ASN A 336 9.14 11.06 -12.18
CA ASN A 336 8.71 9.70 -12.46
C ASN A 336 7.37 9.60 -13.20
N THR A 337 6.76 10.72 -13.59
CA THR A 337 5.51 10.82 -14.35
C THR A 337 5.80 11.37 -15.75
N SER A 338 5.11 10.83 -16.75
CA SER A 338 5.24 11.20 -18.16
C SER A 338 4.37 12.41 -18.47
N GLN A 339 4.87 13.31 -19.31
CA GLN A 339 4.07 14.40 -19.88
C GLN A 339 3.06 13.92 -20.93
N VAL A 340 3.19 12.67 -21.42
CA VAL A 340 2.36 12.14 -22.49
C VAL A 340 1.01 11.68 -21.93
N ASP A 341 -0.08 12.31 -22.39
CA ASP A 341 -1.44 11.80 -22.20
C ASP A 341 -1.72 10.69 -23.24
N LEU A 342 -1.75 9.43 -22.79
CA LEU A 342 -2.01 8.29 -23.66
C LEU A 342 -3.44 8.27 -24.23
N ASP A 343 -4.38 8.99 -23.60
CA ASP A 343 -5.75 9.11 -24.11
C ASP A 343 -5.82 10.07 -25.30
N SER A 344 -4.85 10.99 -25.41
CA SER A 344 -4.81 12.04 -26.45
C SER A 344 -3.37 12.50 -26.71
N ILE A 345 -2.58 11.65 -27.38
CA ILE A 345 -1.16 11.92 -27.65
C ILE A 345 -1.02 13.08 -28.66
N ASP A 346 -0.31 14.15 -28.26
CA ASP A 346 0.16 15.16 -29.21
C ASP A 346 1.44 14.64 -29.91
N GLU A 347 1.28 14.11 -31.12
CA GLU A 347 2.39 13.56 -31.91
C GLU A 347 3.41 14.63 -32.36
N LYS A 348 3.06 15.92 -32.34
CA LYS A 348 4.00 17.00 -32.67
C LYS A 348 4.91 17.29 -31.50
N GLU A 349 4.37 17.25 -30.29
CA GLU A 349 5.11 17.48 -29.05
C GLU A 349 5.89 16.23 -28.61
N PHE A 350 5.27 15.05 -28.76
CA PHE A 350 5.81 13.76 -28.31
C PHE A 350 6.01 12.75 -29.46
N PRO A 351 6.76 13.09 -30.52
CA PRO A 351 6.84 12.28 -31.74
C PRO A 351 7.43 10.88 -31.51
N LYS A 352 8.29 10.72 -30.51
CA LYS A 352 8.95 9.43 -30.26
C LYS A 352 8.03 8.39 -29.65
N THR A 353 6.92 8.81 -29.01
CA THR A 353 6.04 7.89 -28.28
C THR A 353 5.23 6.99 -29.21
N ALA A 354 5.01 7.41 -30.46
CA ALA A 354 4.15 6.72 -31.42
C ALA A 354 4.66 5.32 -31.82
N ASP A 355 5.99 5.13 -31.82
CA ASP A 355 6.69 3.93 -32.30
C ASP A 355 7.24 3.06 -31.17
N LEU A 356 7.00 3.42 -29.91
CA LEU A 356 7.48 2.64 -28.77
C LEU A 356 6.72 1.32 -28.65
N GLU A 357 7.48 0.25 -28.45
CA GLU A 357 6.92 -1.05 -28.09
C GLU A 357 6.37 -1.00 -26.66
N PHE A 358 5.16 -1.52 -26.48
CA PHE A 358 4.52 -1.68 -25.19
C PHE A 358 3.89 -3.07 -25.07
N VAL A 359 3.63 -3.47 -23.82
CA VAL A 359 2.75 -4.59 -23.51
C VAL A 359 1.53 -4.06 -22.78
N ASP A 360 0.36 -4.62 -23.07
CA ASP A 360 -0.87 -4.24 -22.41
C ASP A 360 -1.73 -5.47 -22.09
N GLY A 361 -2.82 -5.21 -21.39
CA GLY A 361 -3.77 -6.24 -21.01
C GLY A 361 -4.90 -5.70 -20.14
N ILE A 362 -5.82 -6.60 -19.81
CA ILE A 362 -6.87 -6.39 -18.84
C ILE A 362 -6.56 -7.26 -17.61
N LEU A 363 -6.56 -6.64 -16.44
CA LEU A 363 -6.57 -7.35 -15.16
C LEU A 363 -8.01 -7.72 -14.82
N GLU A 364 -8.19 -9.00 -14.57
CA GLU A 364 -9.44 -9.58 -14.13
C GLU A 364 -9.45 -9.70 -12.60
N GLU A 365 -10.66 -9.78 -12.08
CA GLU A 365 -10.93 -10.12 -10.69
C GLU A 365 -10.17 -11.40 -10.27
N GLY A 366 -9.19 -11.29 -9.37
CA GLY A 366 -8.36 -12.41 -8.89
C GLY A 366 -6.92 -12.43 -9.45
N ASP A 367 -6.58 -11.50 -10.34
CA ASP A 367 -5.24 -11.37 -10.90
C ASP A 367 -4.28 -10.60 -9.99
N LEU A 368 -3.00 -10.99 -10.03
CA LEU A 368 -1.86 -10.17 -9.61
C LEU A 368 -1.06 -9.76 -10.84
N LEU A 369 -0.79 -8.47 -11.02
CA LEU A 369 0.18 -7.97 -11.99
C LEU A 369 1.51 -7.71 -11.32
N TYR A 370 2.57 -8.40 -11.74
CA TYR A 370 3.93 -8.06 -11.37
C TYR A 370 4.47 -6.94 -12.27
N ILE A 371 4.83 -5.81 -11.65
CA ILE A 371 5.47 -4.67 -12.29
C ILE A 371 6.90 -4.55 -11.73
N PRO A 372 7.93 -4.77 -12.55
CA PRO A 372 9.31 -4.63 -12.11
C PRO A 372 9.66 -3.15 -11.85
N PRO A 373 10.73 -2.87 -11.08
CA PRO A 373 11.17 -1.51 -10.79
C PRO A 373 11.35 -0.68 -12.06
N LYS A 374 10.92 0.57 -12.01
CA LYS A 374 11.04 1.57 -13.08
C LYS A 374 10.34 1.23 -14.40
N TRP A 375 9.56 0.15 -14.45
CA TRP A 375 8.64 -0.04 -15.57
C TRP A 375 7.57 1.03 -15.53
N TRP A 376 7.42 1.70 -16.67
CA TRP A 376 6.42 2.72 -16.86
C TRP A 376 5.07 2.06 -17.03
N HIS A 377 4.09 2.45 -16.24
CA HIS A 377 2.78 1.85 -16.21
C HIS A 377 1.69 2.92 -16.20
N TYR A 378 0.74 2.75 -17.10
CA TYR A 378 -0.50 3.51 -17.19
C TYR A 378 -1.63 2.56 -16.78
N MET A 379 -2.54 3.02 -15.94
CA MET A 379 -3.68 2.23 -15.50
C MET A 379 -4.96 3.01 -15.78
N SER A 380 -5.92 2.37 -16.43
CA SER A 380 -7.23 2.94 -16.70
C SER A 380 -8.32 1.89 -16.48
N TYR A 381 -9.55 2.35 -16.38
CA TYR A 381 -10.70 1.49 -16.14
C TYR A 381 -10.86 0.46 -17.27
N GLY A 382 -11.18 -0.78 -16.92
CA GLY A 382 -11.83 -1.72 -17.84
C GLY A 382 -13.32 -1.40 -17.83
N ALA A 383 -13.95 -1.19 -18.97
CA ALA A 383 -15.27 -0.53 -19.02
C ALA A 383 -16.47 -1.40 -18.61
N ASP A 384 -16.23 -2.56 -18.00
CA ASP A 384 -17.28 -3.48 -17.56
C ASP A 384 -17.82 -3.06 -16.19
N HIS A 385 -16.97 -2.61 -15.27
CA HIS A 385 -17.38 -2.26 -13.91
C HIS A 385 -17.48 -0.76 -13.67
N LEU A 386 -18.46 -0.33 -12.85
CA LEU A 386 -18.64 1.09 -12.50
C LEU A 386 -17.59 1.60 -11.49
N PHE A 387 -16.87 0.70 -10.82
CA PHE A 387 -15.75 1.01 -9.93
C PHE A 387 -14.84 -0.22 -9.81
N TYR A 388 -13.63 -0.01 -9.33
CA TYR A 388 -12.66 -1.07 -9.10
C TYR A 388 -11.97 -0.92 -7.75
N LEU A 389 -11.67 -2.06 -7.12
CA LEU A 389 -10.87 -2.13 -5.90
C LEU A 389 -9.63 -2.97 -6.17
N ALA A 390 -8.47 -2.41 -5.86
CA ALA A 390 -7.20 -3.09 -5.98
C ALA A 390 -6.31 -2.81 -4.77
N VAL A 391 -5.34 -3.69 -4.56
CA VAL A 391 -4.32 -3.58 -3.51
C VAL A 391 -2.96 -3.58 -4.18
N ASP A 392 -2.14 -2.57 -3.93
CA ASP A 392 -0.74 -2.62 -4.31
C ASP A 392 0.11 -3.17 -3.16
N LEU A 393 1.13 -3.95 -3.50
CA LEU A 393 2.11 -4.48 -2.55
C LEU A 393 3.50 -4.23 -3.12
N ALA A 394 4.11 -3.13 -2.65
CA ALA A 394 5.47 -2.77 -3.03
C ALA A 394 6.52 -3.42 -2.11
N PHE A 395 7.59 -3.95 -2.68
CA PHE A 395 8.67 -4.59 -1.92
C PHE A 395 10.04 -4.36 -2.55
N VAL A 396 11.08 -4.49 -1.74
CA VAL A 396 12.48 -4.31 -2.15
C VAL A 396 13.28 -5.60 -2.02
N ILE A 397 14.42 -5.64 -2.69
CA ILE A 397 15.44 -6.66 -2.48
C ILE A 397 16.31 -6.23 -1.29
N ILE A 398 16.84 -7.18 -0.51
CA ILE A 398 17.91 -6.88 0.46
C ILE A 398 19.07 -6.23 -0.30
N ASP A 399 19.40 -4.98 0.01
CA ASP A 399 20.50 -4.25 -0.62
C ASP A 399 21.80 -5.10 -0.59
N ASP A 400 22.45 -5.22 -1.75
CA ASP A 400 23.72 -5.94 -1.93
C ASP A 400 24.81 -5.38 -0.98
N LYS A 401 24.69 -4.11 -0.57
CA LYS A 401 25.55 -3.51 0.48
C LYS A 401 25.41 -4.20 1.84
N ALA A 402 24.23 -4.71 2.20
CA ALA A 402 24.05 -5.49 3.42
C ALA A 402 24.67 -6.89 3.34
N LEU A 403 24.80 -7.46 2.12
CA LEU A 403 25.48 -8.73 1.86
C LEU A 403 27.01 -8.61 1.85
N THR A 404 27.57 -7.41 1.60
CA THR A 404 29.04 -7.18 1.67
C THR A 404 29.62 -7.13 3.08
N ALA A 405 28.78 -6.97 4.11
CA ALA A 405 29.21 -7.05 5.50
C ALA A 405 28.76 -8.40 6.07
N ASN A 406 29.68 -9.35 6.27
CA ASN A 406 29.52 -10.68 6.92
C ASN A 406 28.31 -10.82 7.89
N HIS A 407 27.08 -10.88 7.36
CA HIS A 407 25.86 -11.05 8.13
C HIS A 407 25.18 -12.31 7.65
N THR A 408 24.89 -13.20 8.60
CA THR A 408 24.09 -14.40 8.37
C THR A 408 22.64 -13.96 8.16
N VAL A 409 22.11 -14.10 6.95
CA VAL A 409 20.69 -13.84 6.66
C VAL A 409 19.86 -15.01 7.18
N HIS A 410 19.01 -14.75 8.17
CA HIS A 410 18.07 -15.73 8.71
C HIS A 410 16.72 -15.61 7.99
N ILE A 411 16.51 -16.42 6.94
CA ILE A 411 15.19 -16.53 6.31
C ILE A 411 14.30 -17.39 7.21
N LYS A 412 13.29 -16.78 7.83
CA LYS A 412 12.27 -17.50 8.62
C LYS A 412 11.14 -17.96 7.70
N TYR A 413 10.96 -19.26 7.54
CA TYR A 413 9.75 -19.84 6.96
C TYR A 413 8.82 -20.38 8.06
N SER A 414 7.51 -20.23 7.88
CA SER A 414 6.47 -20.80 8.76
C SER A 414 6.31 -22.29 8.47
N LYS A 415 6.28 -23.11 9.52
CA LYS A 415 6.36 -24.58 9.45
C LYS A 415 5.01 -25.29 9.20
N HIS A 416 3.97 -24.59 8.73
CA HIS A 416 2.61 -25.14 8.78
C HIS A 416 2.21 -26.09 7.64
N PHE A 417 3.02 -26.29 6.60
CA PHE A 417 2.69 -27.24 5.53
C PHE A 417 3.94 -27.87 4.91
N LEU A 418 4.52 -28.88 5.55
CA LEU A 418 5.53 -29.75 4.90
C LEU A 418 5.41 -31.19 5.44
N GLU A 419 4.32 -31.86 5.09
CA GLU A 419 4.33 -33.31 4.86
C GLU A 419 4.36 -33.51 3.35
N GLU A 420 5.55 -33.37 2.76
CA GLU A 420 6.04 -34.02 1.53
C GLU A 420 7.28 -33.28 1.00
N SER A 421 8.34 -34.05 0.79
CA SER A 421 9.51 -33.84 -0.08
C SER A 421 9.94 -32.38 -0.40
N VAL A 422 10.97 -31.90 0.31
CA VAL A 422 11.72 -30.69 -0.09
C VAL A 422 12.58 -31.00 -1.32
N THR A 423 12.24 -30.43 -2.47
CA THR A 423 13.08 -30.44 -3.67
C THR A 423 14.10 -29.31 -3.58
N ILE A 424 15.39 -29.66 -3.48
CA ILE A 424 16.53 -28.73 -3.51
C ILE A 424 16.92 -28.52 -4.98
N ILE A 425 16.89 -27.28 -5.45
CA ILE A 425 17.27 -26.92 -6.82
C ILE A 425 18.77 -26.60 -6.86
N TRP A 426 19.50 -27.31 -7.73
CA TRP A 426 20.94 -27.15 -7.95
C TRP A 426 21.18 -26.37 -9.24
N PHE A 427 22.02 -25.33 -9.20
CA PHE A 427 22.62 -24.74 -10.40
C PHE A 427 24.01 -25.38 -10.64
N TRP A 428 24.27 -25.83 -11.88
CA TRP A 428 25.49 -26.55 -12.25
C TRP A 428 26.39 -25.70 -13.17
N MET A 429 27.67 -25.51 -12.79
CA MET A 429 28.89 -25.65 -13.64
C MET A 429 30.14 -25.06 -12.94
N PRO A 430 31.38 -25.48 -13.27
CA PRO A 430 31.93 -26.84 -13.24
C PRO A 430 33.23 -26.88 -12.43
N CYS A 431 33.22 -27.37 -11.18
CA CYS A 431 34.42 -27.95 -10.55
C CYS A 431 33.99 -28.87 -9.41
N MET A 432 34.31 -30.14 -9.59
CA MET A 432 33.90 -31.29 -8.79
C MET A 432 34.77 -31.40 -7.53
N PHE A 433 34.18 -31.64 -6.36
CA PHE A 433 34.76 -32.53 -5.35
C PHE A 433 33.63 -33.34 -4.69
N ILE A 434 33.78 -34.66 -4.74
CA ILE A 434 32.85 -35.65 -4.16
C ILE A 434 33.27 -35.90 -2.70
N TRP A 435 32.35 -35.82 -1.76
CA TRP A 435 32.48 -36.51 -0.48
C TRP A 435 31.13 -37.07 -0.02
N ASP A 436 31.03 -38.40 0.02
CA ASP A 436 29.90 -39.14 0.56
C ASP A 436 30.15 -39.44 2.04
N SER A 437 29.18 -39.12 2.92
CA SER A 437 28.99 -39.94 4.10
C SER A 437 27.52 -39.90 4.54
N GLN A 438 26.81 -40.99 4.30
CA GLN A 438 25.54 -41.31 4.96
C GLN A 438 25.64 -41.18 6.48
N LYS A 439 24.92 -40.23 7.10
CA LYS A 439 24.42 -40.39 8.48
C LYS A 439 23.03 -39.77 8.66
N HIS A 440 22.09 -40.64 9.03
CA HIS A 440 20.77 -40.31 9.54
C HIS A 440 20.81 -39.25 10.65
N LEU A 441 20.06 -38.16 10.48
CA LEU A 441 19.71 -37.24 11.56
C LEU A 441 18.17 -37.10 11.62
N ARG A 442 17.53 -37.98 12.38
CA ARG A 442 16.19 -37.75 12.91
C ARG A 442 16.30 -36.77 14.10
N GLY A 443 15.52 -35.68 14.06
CA GLY A 443 15.07 -34.99 15.28
C GLY A 443 15.88 -33.79 15.81
N ARG A 444 16.41 -32.90 14.96
CA ARG A 444 16.90 -31.57 15.42
C ARG A 444 16.46 -30.43 14.51
N ARG A 445 16.17 -29.25 15.09
CA ARG A 445 15.98 -27.98 14.38
C ARG A 445 17.25 -27.71 13.55
N GLY A 446 17.14 -27.66 12.23
CA GLY A 446 18.23 -27.25 11.36
C GLY A 446 18.25 -25.73 11.20
N MET A 447 19.45 -25.15 11.15
CA MET A 447 19.69 -23.74 10.81
C MET A 447 20.45 -23.73 9.49
N LEU A 448 19.92 -23.07 8.46
CA LEU A 448 20.63 -22.88 7.20
C LEU A 448 21.60 -21.71 7.37
N HIS A 449 22.91 -21.95 7.24
CA HIS A 449 23.93 -20.91 7.24
C HIS A 449 24.30 -20.60 5.79
N ILE A 450 24.07 -19.37 5.36
CA ILE A 450 24.50 -18.88 4.05
C ILE A 450 25.69 -17.95 4.32
N GLN A 451 26.86 -18.31 3.79
CA GLN A 451 28.06 -17.47 3.84
C GLN A 451 28.43 -17.09 2.40
N VAL A 452 28.38 -15.80 2.10
CA VAL A 452 28.66 -15.25 0.77
C VAL A 452 30.15 -14.95 0.67
N CYS A 453 30.84 -15.63 -0.25
CA CYS A 453 32.26 -15.42 -0.54
C CYS A 453 32.42 -14.75 -1.91
N SER A 454 32.27 -13.42 -1.93
CA SER A 454 32.50 -12.49 -3.05
C SER A 454 31.33 -12.25 -4.04
N PRO A 455 31.25 -11.03 -4.63
CA PRO A 455 30.12 -10.56 -5.43
C PRO A 455 29.98 -11.23 -6.80
N SER A 456 30.85 -12.17 -7.15
CA SER A 456 30.82 -12.87 -8.44
C SER A 456 30.56 -14.37 -8.33
N ASN A 457 30.54 -14.94 -7.13
CA ASN A 457 30.38 -16.39 -6.92
C ASN A 457 29.63 -16.69 -5.63
N ILE A 458 28.35 -17.06 -5.75
CA ILE A 458 27.58 -17.57 -4.61
C ILE A 458 27.94 -19.04 -4.42
N VAL A 459 28.66 -19.35 -3.33
CA VAL A 459 28.99 -20.72 -2.92
C VAL A 459 28.12 -21.10 -1.73
N PHE A 460 27.32 -22.16 -1.86
CA PHE A 460 26.51 -22.68 -0.75
C PHE A 460 27.32 -23.70 0.07
N PHE A 461 27.48 -23.46 1.38
CA PHE A 461 28.00 -24.47 2.32
C PHE A 461 26.92 -24.89 3.30
N LEU A 462 26.65 -26.20 3.37
CA LEU A 462 25.93 -26.82 4.47
C LEU A 462 26.96 -27.30 5.50
N GLN A 463 27.13 -26.59 6.60
CA GLN A 463 27.94 -27.09 7.73
C GLN A 463 27.04 -27.75 8.78
N PRO A 464 27.24 -29.03 9.13
CA PRO A 464 26.57 -29.64 10.27
C PRO A 464 27.06 -29.03 11.58
N SER A 465 26.15 -28.48 12.37
CA SER A 465 26.42 -27.88 13.68
C SER A 465 26.75 -28.94 14.74
N THR A 466 27.95 -29.51 14.71
CA THR A 466 28.67 -30.02 15.91
C THR A 466 30.09 -30.45 15.53
N LEU A 467 31.10 -29.66 15.90
CA LEU A 467 32.47 -30.13 16.07
C LEU A 467 33.16 -29.30 17.18
N LYS A 468 33.31 -29.89 18.37
CA LYS A 468 34.28 -29.44 19.37
C LYS A 468 35.68 -29.74 18.82
N PRO A 469 36.68 -28.87 18.99
CA PRO A 469 38.05 -29.19 18.61
C PRO A 469 38.59 -30.22 19.61
N LEU A 470 38.79 -31.45 19.16
CA LEU A 470 39.66 -32.41 19.81
C LEU A 470 40.96 -32.44 18.99
N ILE A 471 41.91 -31.58 19.35
CA ILE A 471 43.31 -31.79 19.02
C ILE A 471 44.05 -31.85 20.34
N ARG A 472 44.42 -33.09 20.71
CA ARG A 472 45.42 -33.41 21.73
C ARG A 472 46.73 -33.66 20.99
N LYS A 473 47.77 -33.06 21.57
CA LYS A 473 49.21 -33.07 21.26
C LYS A 473 49.66 -32.11 20.16
#